data_AF-A0A2R6GUQ1-F1
#
_entry.id   AF-A0A2R6GUQ1-F1
#
_cell.length_a   1.000
_cell.length_b   1.000
_cell.length_c   1.000
_cell.angle_alpha   90.00
_cell.angle_beta   90.00
_cell.angle_gamma   90.00
#
_symmetry.space_group_name_H-M   'P 1'
#
loop_
_entity.id
_entity.type
_entity.pdbx_description
1 polymer ?
#
loop_
_entity_poly.entity_id
_entity_poly.type
_entity_poly.pdbx_seq_one_letter_code
_entity_poly.pdbx_strand_id
1 'polypeptide(L)'
;CMGVGMTGPPHLGTVGQVLTGVELQAAGLDVQFVIADLEPYHGGADLERVRRLAERYREFALDVGFDPKRGVLRTQEAAREVMHTAELLAPYYAPERWDDDDEEDSDGDDGEETAWSRAVRELYEDAADGSDSDGPTSEAASTHSALLHGADFLHPLYAQGYEQVVVTLGVDEHGLTPWSRRFRDAAPVEGAIAGLHTRMVSGFGNTPKMSKSVGAGVSLDTKPEVIRDRFASAGDGGDPSASPTFQAMCLASRYESGELDRLERLCAEGGGAWVDARRAYADYVVELAERWQSTK
;
A
#
# COMPACT_ATOMS: atom_id res chain seq x y z
N CYS A 1 -0.77 5.67 10.79
CA CYS A 1 -0.58 4.22 10.70
C CYS A 1 -0.78 3.80 9.25
N MET A 2 0.16 3.07 8.69
CA MET A 2 0.13 2.58 7.32
C MET A 2 0.92 1.29 7.23
N GLY A 3 0.84 0.57 6.12
CA GLY A 3 1.60 -0.64 5.94
C GLY A 3 1.60 -1.17 4.52
N VAL A 4 2.23 -2.33 4.36
CA VAL A 4 2.33 -3.07 3.10
C VAL A 4 2.11 -4.55 3.35
N GLY A 5 1.20 -5.16 2.60
CA GLY A 5 1.10 -6.62 2.45
C GLY A 5 2.16 -7.10 1.46
N MET A 6 2.96 -8.10 1.85
CA MET A 6 4.10 -8.56 1.03
C MET A 6 3.81 -9.86 0.27
N THR A 7 3.49 -9.75 -1.01
CA THR A 7 3.35 -10.92 -1.89
C THR A 7 4.52 -11.08 -2.87
N GLY A 8 5.50 -10.18 -2.80
CA GLY A 8 6.71 -10.20 -3.60
C GLY A 8 7.49 -8.88 -3.53
N PRO A 9 8.44 -8.67 -4.45
CA PRO A 9 9.17 -7.41 -4.58
C PRO A 9 8.22 -6.21 -4.76
N PRO A 10 8.60 -5.02 -4.23
CA PRO A 10 7.78 -3.82 -4.33
C PRO A 10 7.59 -3.40 -5.77
N HIS A 11 6.41 -2.89 -6.07
CA HIS A 11 6.15 -2.12 -7.28
C HIS A 11 6.06 -0.63 -6.94
N LEU A 12 5.94 0.24 -7.96
CA LEU A 12 5.90 1.69 -7.73
C LEU A 12 4.76 2.14 -6.79
N GLY A 13 3.60 1.50 -6.80
CA GLY A 13 2.58 1.72 -5.77
C GLY A 13 3.10 1.51 -4.32
N THR A 14 3.80 0.41 -4.07
CA THR A 14 4.43 0.13 -2.77
C THR A 14 5.53 1.13 -2.43
N VAL A 15 6.35 1.53 -3.41
CA VAL A 15 7.34 2.61 -3.23
C VAL A 15 6.64 3.90 -2.80
N GLY A 16 5.53 4.23 -3.44
CA GLY A 16 4.70 5.38 -3.11
C GLY A 16 4.22 5.38 -1.67
N GLN A 17 3.76 4.23 -1.17
CA GLN A 17 3.38 4.08 0.24
C GLN A 17 4.58 4.33 1.16
N VAL A 18 5.75 3.75 0.88
CA VAL A 18 6.96 3.98 1.68
C VAL A 18 7.34 5.47 1.70
N LEU A 19 7.39 6.12 0.52
CA LEU A 19 7.72 7.54 0.41
C LEU A 19 6.68 8.43 1.10
N THR A 20 5.40 8.09 1.02
CA THR A 20 4.33 8.79 1.78
C THR A 20 4.61 8.74 3.28
N GLY A 21 5.06 7.59 3.80
CA GLY A 21 5.47 7.47 5.20
C GLY A 21 6.62 8.42 5.56
N VAL A 22 7.62 8.53 4.69
CA VAL A 22 8.77 9.45 4.87
C VAL A 22 8.31 10.91 4.89
N GLU A 23 7.44 11.31 3.97
CA GLU A 23 6.93 12.69 3.90
C GLU A 23 6.04 13.04 5.12
N LEU A 24 5.24 12.09 5.60
CA LEU A 24 4.47 12.27 6.84
C LEU A 24 5.40 12.43 8.06
N GLN A 25 6.49 11.66 8.14
CA GLN A 25 7.50 11.88 9.18
C GLN A 25 8.12 13.27 9.07
N ALA A 26 8.47 13.70 7.85
CA ALA A 26 9.05 15.02 7.59
C ALA A 26 8.10 16.15 8.03
N ALA A 27 6.79 15.99 7.81
CA ALA A 27 5.73 16.89 8.27
C ALA A 27 5.51 16.87 9.80
N GLY A 28 6.17 15.95 10.53
CA GLY A 28 6.15 15.91 11.99
C GLY A 28 5.13 14.94 12.59
N LEU A 29 4.52 14.06 11.80
CA LEU A 29 3.67 12.99 12.32
C LEU A 29 4.53 11.85 12.88
N ASP A 30 4.05 11.23 13.97
CA ASP A 30 4.59 9.94 14.43
C ASP A 30 4.00 8.83 13.55
N VAL A 31 4.84 8.29 12.67
CA VAL A 31 4.42 7.32 11.66
C VAL A 31 4.75 5.91 12.11
N GLN A 32 3.72 5.08 12.30
CA GLN A 32 3.87 3.63 12.27
C GLN A 32 3.73 3.12 10.83
N PHE A 33 4.78 2.45 10.35
CA PHE A 33 4.82 1.70 9.09
C PHE A 33 4.92 0.20 9.38
N VAL A 34 3.86 -0.53 9.04
CA VAL A 34 3.71 -1.96 9.32
C VAL A 34 4.05 -2.76 8.07
N ILE A 35 5.02 -3.64 8.23
CA ILE A 35 5.36 -4.67 7.25
C ILE A 35 4.53 -5.91 7.63
N ALA A 36 3.43 -6.16 6.91
CA ALA A 36 2.47 -7.22 7.23
C ALA A 36 2.97 -8.59 6.72
N ASP A 37 3.99 -9.12 7.40
CA ASP A 37 4.63 -10.39 7.07
C ASP A 37 3.77 -11.60 7.44
N LEU A 38 3.01 -11.54 8.54
CA LEU A 38 2.16 -12.67 8.93
C LEU A 38 0.93 -12.85 8.04
N GLU A 39 0.46 -11.81 7.35
CA GLU A 39 -0.65 -11.90 6.40
C GLU A 39 -0.42 -12.95 5.28
N PRO A 40 0.64 -12.87 4.45
CA PRO A 40 0.92 -13.88 3.44
C PRO A 40 1.26 -15.25 4.04
N TYR A 41 1.85 -15.30 5.24
CA TYR A 41 2.08 -16.57 5.95
C TYR A 41 0.77 -17.26 6.33
N HIS A 42 -0.21 -16.52 6.88
CA HIS A 42 -1.55 -17.04 7.13
C HIS A 42 -2.27 -17.46 5.84
N GLY A 43 -1.93 -16.81 4.72
CA GLY A 43 -2.33 -17.21 3.36
C GLY A 43 -1.59 -18.42 2.80
N GLY A 44 -0.72 -19.09 3.57
CA GLY A 44 -0.03 -20.32 3.18
C GLY A 44 1.35 -20.13 2.55
N ALA A 45 1.91 -18.91 2.54
CA ALA A 45 3.29 -18.71 2.10
C ALA A 45 4.31 -19.32 3.08
N ASP A 46 5.48 -19.73 2.58
CA ASP A 46 6.59 -20.20 3.42
C ASP A 46 7.11 -19.10 4.38
N LEU A 47 7.21 -19.43 5.68
CA LEU A 47 7.60 -18.48 6.72
C LEU A 47 9.01 -17.94 6.55
N GLU A 48 9.96 -18.78 6.12
CA GLU A 48 11.35 -18.34 5.95
C GLU A 48 11.47 -17.37 4.79
N ARG A 49 10.76 -17.64 3.69
CA ARG A 49 10.64 -16.73 2.54
C ARG A 49 10.00 -15.40 2.94
N VAL A 50 8.91 -15.44 3.70
CA VAL A 50 8.22 -14.25 4.21
C VAL A 50 9.16 -13.40 5.08
N ARG A 51 9.86 -14.01 6.04
CA ARG A 51 10.83 -13.31 6.90
C ARG A 51 11.95 -12.63 6.11
N ARG A 52 12.53 -13.33 5.13
CA ARG A 52 13.56 -12.75 4.25
C ARG A 52 13.00 -11.57 3.46
N LEU A 53 11.79 -11.70 2.93
CA LEU A 53 11.16 -10.60 2.21
C LEU A 53 10.88 -9.41 3.13
N ALA A 54 10.42 -9.65 4.36
CA ALA A 54 10.16 -8.63 5.35
C ALA A 54 11.42 -7.82 5.72
N GLU A 55 12.55 -8.49 5.90
CA GLU A 55 13.82 -7.81 6.19
C GLU A 55 14.27 -6.96 5.00
N ARG A 56 14.14 -7.47 3.77
CA ARG A 56 14.44 -6.67 2.56
C ARG A 56 13.57 -5.42 2.45
N TYR A 57 12.27 -5.52 2.75
CA TYR A 57 11.36 -4.37 2.82
C TYR A 57 11.79 -3.36 3.88
N ARG A 58 12.22 -3.85 5.05
CA ARG A 58 12.73 -3.01 6.13
C ARG A 58 14.00 -2.28 5.71
N GLU A 59 14.99 -2.99 5.16
CA GLU A 59 16.23 -2.39 4.66
C GLU A 59 15.93 -1.34 3.58
N PHE A 60 15.04 -1.65 2.64
CA PHE A 60 14.63 -0.74 1.59
C PHE A 60 13.97 0.52 2.14
N ALA A 61 13.01 0.39 3.07
CA ALA A 61 12.32 1.53 3.68
C ALA A 61 13.31 2.47 4.39
N LEU A 62 14.30 1.93 5.08
CA LEU A 62 15.37 2.71 5.72
C LEU A 62 16.27 3.41 4.68
N ASP A 63 16.67 2.71 3.61
CA ASP A 63 17.52 3.28 2.55
C ASP A 63 16.82 4.43 1.79
N VAL A 64 15.50 4.31 1.57
CA VAL A 64 14.70 5.37 0.97
C VAL A 64 14.21 6.40 1.99
N GLY A 65 14.77 6.41 3.21
CA GLY A 65 14.71 7.55 4.12
C GLY A 65 13.68 7.50 5.24
N PHE A 66 13.05 6.36 5.51
CA PHE A 66 12.24 6.20 6.72
C PHE A 66 13.14 6.29 7.96
N ASP A 67 12.77 7.13 8.93
CA ASP A 67 13.55 7.35 10.15
C ASP A 67 12.93 6.60 11.34
N PRO A 68 13.49 5.47 11.79
CA PRO A 68 12.94 4.70 12.92
C PRO A 68 13.13 5.40 14.27
N LYS A 69 13.75 6.58 14.33
CA LYS A 69 13.80 7.43 15.53
C LYS A 69 12.64 8.42 15.61
N ARG A 70 11.97 8.69 14.49
CA ARG A 70 10.83 9.61 14.36
C ARG A 70 9.50 8.89 14.15
N GLY A 71 9.52 7.56 14.19
CA GLY A 71 8.36 6.71 14.01
C GLY A 71 8.73 5.24 14.19
N VAL A 72 7.78 4.36 13.93
CA VAL A 72 7.91 2.91 14.15
C VAL A 72 7.90 2.18 12.81
N LEU A 73 9.02 1.55 12.45
CA LEU A 73 9.10 0.57 11.37
C LEU A 73 9.16 -0.82 11.98
N ARG A 74 8.13 -1.64 11.76
CA ARG A 74 8.04 -2.97 12.35
C ARG A 74 7.44 -3.99 11.40
N THR A 75 7.75 -5.25 11.63
CA THR A 75 6.99 -6.36 11.06
C THR A 75 5.89 -6.81 12.03
N GLN A 76 4.86 -7.49 11.54
CA GLN A 76 3.83 -8.07 12.40
C GLN A 76 4.43 -9.17 13.29
N GLU A 77 5.29 -10.03 12.75
CA GLU A 77 5.94 -11.10 13.53
C GLU A 77 6.77 -10.57 14.71
N ALA A 78 7.45 -9.44 14.55
CA ALA A 78 8.24 -8.85 15.63
C ALA A 78 7.38 -8.16 16.71
N ALA A 79 6.11 -7.83 16.41
CA ALA A 79 5.25 -6.97 17.22
C ALA A 79 4.47 -7.74 18.30
N ARG A 80 5.17 -8.31 19.28
CA ARG A 80 4.56 -9.12 20.35
C ARG A 80 3.49 -8.39 21.17
N GLU A 81 3.67 -7.10 21.44
CA GLU A 81 2.68 -6.29 22.17
C GLU A 81 1.39 -6.08 21.35
N VAL A 82 1.51 -5.97 20.02
CA VAL A 82 0.37 -5.88 19.12
C VAL A 82 -0.34 -7.22 19.03
N MET A 83 0.40 -8.33 18.94
CA MET A 83 -0.20 -9.67 19.01
C MET A 83 -0.92 -9.92 20.35
N HIS A 84 -0.35 -9.46 21.46
CA HIS A 84 -1.02 -9.52 22.76
C HIS A 84 -2.31 -8.69 22.77
N THR A 85 -2.27 -7.50 22.17
CA THR A 85 -3.47 -6.67 21.99
C THR A 85 -4.50 -7.39 21.14
N ALA A 86 -4.11 -8.01 20.04
CA ALA A 86 -5.01 -8.80 19.19
C ALA A 86 -5.73 -9.90 19.98
N GLU A 87 -5.00 -10.63 20.83
CA GLU A 87 -5.58 -11.66 21.71
C GLU A 87 -6.60 -11.07 22.71
N LEU A 88 -6.29 -9.91 23.31
CA LEU A 88 -7.20 -9.23 24.24
C LEU A 88 -8.45 -8.68 23.55
N LEU A 89 -8.33 -8.28 22.28
CA LEU A 89 -9.43 -7.74 21.49
C LEU A 89 -10.23 -8.83 20.75
N ALA A 90 -9.71 -10.05 20.65
CA ALA A 90 -10.34 -11.15 19.93
C ALA A 90 -11.80 -11.44 20.34
N PRO A 91 -12.21 -11.36 21.63
CA PRO A 91 -13.61 -11.57 22.02
C PRO A 91 -14.61 -10.55 21.45
N TYR A 92 -14.12 -9.39 20.98
CA TYR A 92 -14.92 -8.30 20.43
C TYR A 92 -14.95 -8.33 18.89
N TYR A 93 -14.16 -9.19 18.25
CA TYR A 93 -14.11 -9.32 16.81
C TYR A 93 -15.32 -10.10 16.28
N ALA A 94 -16.19 -9.39 15.58
CA ALA A 94 -17.44 -9.94 15.04
C ALA A 94 -17.78 -9.26 13.70
N PRO A 95 -16.95 -9.44 12.66
CA PRO A 95 -17.13 -8.76 11.38
C PRO A 95 -18.49 -9.04 10.75
N GLU A 96 -19.05 -10.24 10.95
CA GLU A 96 -20.37 -10.59 10.39
C GLU A 96 -21.51 -9.75 10.98
N ARG A 97 -21.34 -9.19 12.19
CA ARG A 97 -22.33 -8.28 12.79
C ARG A 97 -22.17 -6.84 12.33
N TRP A 98 -21.02 -6.52 11.76
CA TRP A 98 -20.68 -5.18 11.29
C TRP A 98 -21.13 -4.97 9.85
N ASP A 99 -21.18 -6.04 9.07
CA ASP A 99 -21.63 -6.00 7.68
C ASP A 99 -23.17 -5.84 7.58
N ASP A 100 -23.95 -6.37 8.54
CA ASP A 100 -25.41 -6.20 8.58
C ASP A 100 -25.83 -4.74 8.87
N ASP A 101 -25.00 -3.98 9.61
CA ASP A 101 -25.24 -2.55 9.90
C ASP A 101 -25.01 -1.64 8.67
N ASP A 102 -24.46 -2.16 7.56
CA ASP A 102 -24.36 -1.43 6.28
C ASP A 102 -25.73 -1.30 5.58
N GLU A 103 -26.70 -2.19 5.83
CA GLU A 103 -28.02 -2.12 5.17
C GLU A 103 -28.99 -1.12 5.82
N GLU A 104 -28.83 -0.79 7.12
CA GLU A 104 -29.78 0.08 7.84
C GLU A 104 -29.27 1.52 8.11
N ASP A 105 -27.95 1.76 8.14
CA ASP A 105 -27.37 3.10 8.38
C ASP A 105 -26.77 3.77 7.12
N SER A 106 -26.92 3.16 5.94
CA SER A 106 -26.60 3.78 4.65
C SER A 106 -27.73 4.70 4.16
N ASP A 107 -28.07 5.70 4.96
CA ASP A 107 -28.64 6.95 4.41
C ASP A 107 -27.50 7.75 3.75
N GLY A 108 -26.91 7.20 2.66
CA GLY A 108 -26.36 8.05 1.61
C GLY A 108 -25.06 7.69 0.88
N ASP A 109 -24.50 6.47 0.92
CA ASP A 109 -23.50 6.06 -0.10
C ASP A 109 -23.25 4.54 -0.13
N ASP A 110 -24.27 3.74 -0.47
CA ASP A 110 -24.06 2.42 -1.09
C ASP A 110 -23.60 2.64 -2.54
N GLY A 111 -22.46 3.30 -2.71
CA GLY A 111 -21.99 3.78 -4.00
C GLY A 111 -22.01 2.64 -5.02
N GLU A 112 -22.91 2.74 -6.01
CA GLU A 112 -23.01 1.82 -7.14
C GLU A 112 -21.60 1.45 -7.60
N GLU A 113 -21.32 0.13 -7.76
CA GLU A 113 -20.01 -0.37 -8.20
C GLU A 113 -19.48 0.51 -9.35
N THR A 114 -18.42 1.28 -9.06
CA THR A 114 -17.93 2.24 -10.03
C THR A 114 -17.40 1.52 -11.27
N ALA A 115 -17.38 2.20 -12.41
CA ALA A 115 -16.77 1.64 -13.62
C ALA A 115 -15.31 1.20 -13.39
N TRP A 116 -14.58 1.90 -12.51
CA TRP A 116 -13.22 1.53 -12.13
C TRP A 116 -13.18 0.27 -11.27
N SER A 117 -14.01 0.19 -10.22
CA SER A 117 -14.08 -0.99 -9.33
C SER A 117 -14.43 -2.25 -10.12
N ARG A 118 -15.37 -2.15 -11.06
CA ARG A 118 -15.73 -3.23 -11.98
C ARG A 118 -14.57 -3.66 -12.87
N ALA A 119 -13.87 -2.70 -13.48
CA ALA A 119 -12.73 -2.99 -14.36
C ALA A 119 -11.56 -3.63 -13.60
N VAL A 120 -11.34 -3.24 -12.33
CA VAL A 120 -10.36 -3.90 -11.46
C VAL A 120 -10.80 -5.33 -11.20
N ARG A 121 -12.05 -5.53 -10.78
CA ARG A 121 -12.60 -6.85 -10.48
C ARG A 121 -12.45 -7.81 -11.66
N GLU A 122 -12.96 -7.41 -12.83
CA GLU A 122 -12.91 -8.22 -14.06
C GLU A 122 -11.49 -8.56 -14.54
N LEU A 123 -10.51 -7.66 -14.34
CA LEU A 123 -9.15 -7.88 -14.82
C LEU A 123 -8.29 -8.66 -13.83
N TYR A 124 -8.57 -8.57 -12.52
CA TYR A 124 -7.66 -9.06 -11.48
C TYR A 124 -8.19 -10.24 -10.65
N GLU A 125 -9.50 -10.52 -10.62
CA GLU A 125 -10.05 -11.68 -9.91
C GLU A 125 -9.43 -13.00 -10.43
N ASP A 126 -9.30 -13.15 -11.75
CA ASP A 126 -8.73 -14.36 -12.38
C ASP A 126 -7.18 -14.41 -12.30
N ALA A 127 -6.53 -13.30 -11.96
CA ALA A 127 -5.07 -13.19 -11.93
C ALA A 127 -4.49 -13.32 -10.49
N ALA A 128 -5.35 -13.45 -9.48
CA ALA A 128 -4.98 -13.57 -8.07
C ALA A 128 -4.35 -14.93 -7.71
N ASP A 129 -4.49 -15.95 -8.56
CA ASP A 129 -3.96 -17.31 -8.41
C ASP A 129 -2.41 -17.44 -8.47
N GLY A 130 -1.69 -16.31 -8.44
CA GLY A 130 -0.22 -16.26 -8.54
C GLY A 130 0.54 -16.20 -7.21
N SER A 131 -0.13 -16.21 -6.05
CA SER A 131 0.57 -16.35 -4.77
C SER A 131 0.97 -17.82 -4.59
N ASP A 132 2.26 -18.10 -4.38
CA ASP A 132 2.74 -19.43 -3.95
C ASP A 132 2.11 -19.79 -2.58
N SER A 133 0.85 -20.25 -2.58
CA SER A 133 0.06 -20.65 -1.41
C SER A 133 0.04 -22.17 -1.28
N ASP A 134 1.21 -22.80 -1.44
CA ASP A 134 1.34 -24.26 -1.36
C ASP A 134 1.40 -24.76 0.10
N GLY A 135 1.50 -23.85 1.06
CA GLY A 135 1.57 -24.14 2.49
C GLY A 135 0.20 -24.25 3.17
N PRO A 136 0.18 -24.67 4.44
CA PRO A 136 -1.06 -24.84 5.19
C PRO A 136 -1.76 -23.51 5.47
N THR A 137 -3.07 -23.50 5.34
CA THR A 137 -3.96 -22.42 5.80
C THR A 137 -5.19 -23.00 6.50
N SER A 138 -5.98 -22.15 7.16
CA SER A 138 -7.23 -22.54 7.86
C SER A 138 -8.09 -21.30 8.15
N GLU A 139 -9.37 -21.51 8.48
CA GLU A 139 -10.25 -20.43 8.96
C GLU A 139 -9.64 -19.69 10.17
N ALA A 140 -9.02 -20.42 11.10
CA ALA A 140 -8.33 -19.82 12.23
C ALA A 140 -7.19 -18.89 11.78
N ALA A 141 -6.42 -19.27 10.75
CA ALA A 141 -5.35 -18.44 10.21
C ALA A 141 -5.91 -17.16 9.56
N SER A 142 -6.98 -17.27 8.78
CA SER A 142 -7.67 -16.11 8.17
C SER A 142 -8.20 -15.16 9.24
N THR A 143 -8.88 -15.68 10.27
CA THR A 143 -9.40 -14.89 11.39
C THR A 143 -8.27 -14.22 12.17
N HIS A 144 -7.18 -14.93 12.47
CA HIS A 144 -6.02 -14.33 13.14
C HIS A 144 -5.35 -13.25 12.28
N SER A 145 -5.29 -13.42 10.96
CA SER A 145 -4.76 -12.41 10.04
C SER A 145 -5.59 -11.12 10.12
N ALA A 146 -6.91 -11.23 10.02
CA ALA A 146 -7.81 -10.08 10.08
C ALA A 146 -7.79 -9.40 11.46
N LEU A 147 -7.78 -10.17 12.55
CA LEU A 147 -7.61 -9.68 13.91
C LEU A 147 -6.32 -8.87 14.09
N LEU A 148 -5.20 -9.40 13.59
CA LEU A 148 -3.91 -8.75 13.70
C LEU A 148 -3.86 -7.45 12.89
N HIS A 149 -4.46 -7.45 11.70
CA HIS A 149 -4.62 -6.25 10.89
C HIS A 149 -5.40 -5.16 11.64
N GLY A 150 -6.50 -5.51 12.30
CA GLY A 150 -7.24 -4.56 13.15
C GLY A 150 -6.43 -4.10 14.35
N ALA A 151 -5.73 -5.02 15.03
CA ALA A 151 -4.87 -4.68 16.14
C ALA A 151 -3.72 -3.74 15.74
N ASP A 152 -3.20 -3.82 14.51
CA ASP A 152 -2.19 -2.89 14.01
C ASP A 152 -2.66 -1.42 14.05
N PHE A 153 -3.97 -1.17 13.85
CA PHE A 153 -4.58 0.15 13.92
C PHE A 153 -5.06 0.54 15.32
N LEU A 154 -5.54 -0.42 16.11
CA LEU A 154 -6.11 -0.16 17.44
C LEU A 154 -5.06 -0.13 18.56
N HIS A 155 -3.94 -0.82 18.40
CA HIS A 155 -2.89 -0.89 19.44
C HIS A 155 -2.36 0.48 19.88
N PRO A 156 -2.10 1.47 18.99
CA PRO A 156 -1.70 2.80 19.42
C PRO A 156 -2.71 3.47 20.37
N LEU A 157 -4.01 3.31 20.10
CA LEU A 157 -5.08 3.84 20.93
C LEU A 157 -5.19 3.07 22.26
N TYR A 158 -5.15 1.75 22.19
CA TYR A 158 -5.38 0.87 23.33
C TYR A 158 -4.24 0.85 24.36
N ALA A 159 -2.99 0.80 23.88
CA ALA A 159 -1.83 0.49 24.73
C ALA A 159 -0.73 1.56 24.73
N GLN A 160 -0.75 2.51 23.79
CA GLN A 160 0.31 3.51 23.65
C GLN A 160 -0.13 4.93 24.01
N GLY A 161 -1.40 5.12 24.38
CA GLY A 161 -1.92 6.40 24.88
C GLY A 161 -2.17 7.44 23.78
N TYR A 162 -2.27 7.03 22.52
CA TYR A 162 -2.70 7.92 21.45
C TYR A 162 -4.20 8.21 21.57
N GLU A 163 -4.59 9.47 21.39
CA GLU A 163 -6.00 9.87 21.34
C GLU A 163 -6.58 9.75 19.92
N GLN A 164 -5.72 9.70 18.91
CA GLN A 164 -6.12 9.64 17.50
C GLN A 164 -5.12 8.83 16.67
N VAL A 165 -5.65 8.03 15.74
CA VAL A 165 -4.91 7.36 14.67
C VAL A 165 -5.44 7.83 13.31
N VAL A 166 -4.53 8.18 12.41
CA VAL A 166 -4.83 8.35 10.99
C VAL A 166 -4.35 7.11 10.25
N VAL A 167 -5.27 6.38 9.61
CA VAL A 167 -4.98 5.24 8.73
C VAL A 167 -4.70 5.78 7.34
N THR A 168 -3.49 5.53 6.82
CA THR A 168 -3.05 6.04 5.51
C THR A 168 -2.79 4.88 4.56
N LEU A 169 -3.65 4.72 3.56
CA LEU A 169 -3.66 3.55 2.67
C LEU A 169 -4.03 3.93 1.24
N GLY A 170 -3.96 2.98 0.31
CA GLY A 170 -4.56 3.14 -1.02
C GLY A 170 -6.07 3.37 -0.92
N VAL A 171 -6.67 4.05 -1.90
CA VAL A 171 -8.13 4.19 -1.95
C VAL A 171 -8.84 2.86 -2.20
N ASP A 172 -8.15 1.85 -2.74
CA ASP A 172 -8.68 0.48 -2.82
C ASP A 172 -8.85 -0.19 -1.44
N GLU A 173 -8.20 0.35 -0.42
CA GLU A 173 -8.27 -0.09 0.97
C GLU A 173 -9.14 0.84 1.85
N HIS A 174 -9.94 1.73 1.24
CA HIS A 174 -10.71 2.72 2.00
C HIS A 174 -11.68 2.11 3.02
N GLY A 175 -12.23 0.93 2.74
CA GLY A 175 -13.12 0.18 3.63
C GLY A 175 -12.50 -0.21 4.97
N LEU A 176 -11.15 -0.25 5.07
CA LEU A 176 -10.48 -0.54 6.33
C LEU A 176 -10.67 0.57 7.38
N THR A 177 -10.94 1.81 6.96
CA THR A 177 -11.19 2.91 7.90
C THR A 177 -12.52 2.75 8.65
N PRO A 178 -13.69 2.61 8.00
CA PRO A 178 -14.95 2.33 8.70
C PRO A 178 -14.91 0.99 9.45
N TRP A 179 -14.32 -0.06 8.87
CA TRP A 179 -14.15 -1.33 9.55
C TRP A 179 -13.36 -1.21 10.86
N SER A 180 -12.26 -0.45 10.87
CA SER A 180 -11.46 -0.22 12.08
C SER A 180 -12.23 0.57 13.15
N ARG A 181 -13.11 1.48 12.74
CA ARG A 181 -14.00 2.21 13.65
C ARG A 181 -15.01 1.27 14.30
N ARG A 182 -15.63 0.39 13.51
CA ARG A 182 -16.56 -0.62 14.04
C ARG A 182 -15.87 -1.55 15.02
N PHE A 183 -14.65 -2.01 14.70
CA PHE A 183 -13.89 -2.85 15.64
C PHE A 183 -13.53 -2.09 16.92
N ARG A 184 -13.11 -0.82 16.82
CA ARG A 184 -12.91 0.05 18.00
C ARG A 184 -14.20 0.15 18.83
N ASP A 185 -15.33 0.47 18.20
CA ASP A 185 -16.60 0.73 18.90
C ASP A 185 -17.18 -0.52 19.58
N ALA A 186 -16.86 -1.71 19.05
CA ALA A 186 -17.22 -2.99 19.65
C ALA A 186 -16.32 -3.38 20.83
N ALA A 187 -15.16 -2.74 21.00
CA ALA A 187 -14.11 -3.10 21.94
C ALA A 187 -13.90 -2.02 23.02
N PRO A 188 -13.21 -2.31 24.14
CA PRO A 188 -12.86 -1.31 25.15
C PRO A 188 -11.66 -0.45 24.68
N VAL A 189 -11.79 0.18 23.51
CA VAL A 189 -10.77 1.03 22.89
C VAL A 189 -11.36 2.42 22.66
N GLU A 190 -10.74 3.43 23.24
CA GLU A 190 -11.16 4.83 23.10
C GLU A 190 -10.29 5.56 22.06
N GLY A 191 -10.81 6.65 21.49
CA GLY A 191 -10.07 7.53 20.60
C GLY A 191 -10.57 7.59 19.15
N ALA A 192 -10.03 8.53 18.39
CA ALA A 192 -10.48 8.82 17.04
C ALA A 192 -9.69 8.04 15.97
N ILE A 193 -10.39 7.56 14.94
CA ILE A 193 -9.78 6.95 13.75
C ILE A 193 -10.21 7.76 12.52
N ALA A 194 -9.24 8.28 11.77
CA ALA A 194 -9.45 8.98 10.51
C ALA A 194 -8.76 8.24 9.36
N GLY A 195 -9.30 8.35 8.14
CA GLY A 195 -8.70 7.80 6.92
C GLY A 195 -8.06 8.90 6.08
N LEU A 196 -6.89 8.61 5.51
CA LEU A 196 -6.23 9.41 4.48
C LEU A 196 -5.86 8.50 3.31
N HIS A 197 -6.51 8.66 2.17
CA HIS A 197 -6.39 7.72 1.06
C HIS A 197 -5.58 8.29 -0.10
N THR A 198 -4.58 7.54 -0.55
CA THR A 198 -3.80 7.88 -1.74
C THR A 198 -4.53 7.40 -3.00
N ARG A 199 -4.42 8.17 -4.09
CA ARG A 199 -4.98 7.77 -5.39
C ARG A 199 -4.29 6.49 -5.90
N MET A 200 -5.01 5.71 -6.68
CA MET A 200 -4.43 4.60 -7.42
C MET A 200 -3.60 5.12 -8.59
N VAL A 201 -2.47 4.46 -8.85
CA VAL A 201 -1.67 4.69 -10.07
C VAL A 201 -2.17 3.74 -11.14
N SER A 202 -2.63 4.29 -12.25
CA SER A 202 -3.00 3.55 -13.46
C SER A 202 -1.82 2.71 -13.93
N GLY A 203 -2.11 1.49 -14.37
CA GLY A 203 -1.09 0.63 -14.92
C GLY A 203 -0.77 0.99 -16.37
N PHE A 204 0.40 0.55 -16.84
CA PHE A 204 0.77 0.67 -18.25
C PHE A 204 -0.19 -0.15 -19.13
N GLY A 205 -0.37 0.29 -20.38
CA GLY A 205 -1.25 -0.41 -21.34
C GLY A 205 -2.75 -0.23 -21.08
N ASN A 206 -3.17 0.92 -20.55
CA ASN A 206 -4.57 1.25 -20.24
C ASN A 206 -5.22 0.31 -19.21
N THR A 207 -4.44 -0.13 -18.22
CA THR A 207 -4.93 -0.97 -17.14
C THR A 207 -5.34 -0.11 -15.93
N PRO A 208 -6.39 -0.48 -15.19
CA PRO A 208 -7.00 0.40 -14.18
C PRO A 208 -6.11 0.62 -12.95
N LYS A 209 -5.16 -0.29 -12.66
CA LYS A 209 -4.13 -0.06 -11.64
C LYS A 209 -2.80 -0.76 -11.96
N MET A 210 -1.71 -0.25 -11.40
CA MET A 210 -0.44 -0.98 -11.41
C MET A 210 -0.60 -2.30 -10.66
N SER A 211 -0.27 -3.40 -11.31
CA SER A 211 -0.30 -4.72 -10.71
C SER A 211 0.76 -5.62 -11.34
N LYS A 212 1.36 -6.47 -10.50
CA LYS A 212 2.28 -7.52 -10.93
C LYS A 212 1.56 -8.63 -11.69
N SER A 213 0.35 -9.01 -11.26
CA SER A 213 -0.34 -10.21 -11.76
C SER A 213 -0.68 -10.15 -13.25
N VAL A 214 -0.86 -8.95 -13.80
CA VAL A 214 -1.13 -8.74 -15.24
C VAL A 214 0.01 -8.01 -15.97
N GLY A 215 1.16 -7.82 -15.32
CA GLY A 215 2.32 -7.14 -15.91
C GLY A 215 2.14 -5.63 -16.15
N ALA A 216 1.10 -5.04 -15.57
CA ALA A 216 0.72 -3.63 -15.69
C ALA A 216 1.60 -2.67 -14.88
N GLY A 217 2.28 -3.16 -13.83
CA GLY A 217 3.14 -2.38 -12.96
C GLY A 217 4.62 -2.35 -13.36
N VAL A 218 5.42 -1.57 -12.62
CA VAL A 218 6.88 -1.65 -12.64
C VAL A 218 7.32 -2.23 -11.29
N SER A 219 7.79 -3.47 -11.30
CA SER A 219 8.40 -4.12 -10.12
C SER A 219 9.86 -3.71 -9.99
N LEU A 220 10.34 -3.48 -8.77
CA LEU A 220 11.75 -3.17 -8.50
C LEU A 220 12.70 -4.37 -8.71
N ASP A 221 12.17 -5.57 -8.94
CA ASP A 221 12.96 -6.75 -9.35
C ASP A 221 13.17 -6.80 -10.88
N THR A 222 12.58 -5.85 -11.61
CA THR A 222 12.70 -5.76 -13.07
C THR A 222 14.07 -5.24 -13.47
N LYS A 223 14.64 -5.76 -14.56
CA LYS A 223 15.93 -5.31 -15.07
C LYS A 223 15.88 -3.85 -15.58
N PRO A 224 16.97 -3.08 -15.44
CA PRO A 224 16.99 -1.66 -15.82
C PRO A 224 16.55 -1.35 -17.25
N GLU A 225 16.95 -2.17 -18.22
CA GLU A 225 16.58 -2.00 -19.62
C GLU A 225 15.07 -2.12 -19.84
N VAL A 226 14.42 -3.05 -19.16
CA VAL A 226 12.97 -3.26 -19.27
C VAL A 226 12.19 -2.11 -18.63
N ILE A 227 12.70 -1.55 -17.52
CA ILE A 227 12.12 -0.35 -16.89
C ILE A 227 12.19 0.83 -17.86
N ARG A 228 13.38 1.11 -18.43
CA ARG A 228 13.57 2.20 -19.39
C ARG A 228 12.68 2.05 -20.62
N ASP A 229 12.61 0.85 -21.19
CA ASP A 229 11.79 0.55 -22.35
C ASP A 229 10.30 0.76 -22.05
N ARG A 230 9.82 0.37 -20.86
CA ARG A 230 8.43 0.58 -20.44
C ARG A 230 8.05 2.06 -20.40
N PHE A 231 8.87 2.91 -19.78
CA PHE A 231 8.62 4.34 -19.76
C PHE A 231 8.80 4.99 -21.13
N ALA A 232 9.76 4.55 -21.94
CA ALA A 232 9.99 5.08 -23.29
C ALA A 232 8.81 4.78 -24.23
N SER A 233 8.28 3.55 -24.18
CA SER A 233 7.21 3.07 -25.06
C SER A 233 5.79 3.49 -24.63
N ALA A 234 5.62 4.04 -23.43
CA ALA A 234 4.28 4.35 -22.88
C ALA A 234 3.41 5.25 -23.76
N GLY A 235 4.02 6.22 -24.46
CA GLY A 235 3.29 7.12 -25.38
C GLY A 235 2.19 7.95 -24.68
N ASP A 236 2.36 8.23 -23.40
CA ASP A 236 1.34 8.71 -22.47
C ASP A 236 1.38 10.23 -22.21
N GLY A 237 1.61 11.01 -23.27
CA GLY A 237 1.45 12.47 -23.23
C GLY A 237 0.01 12.89 -23.59
N GLY A 238 -0.33 14.14 -23.33
CA GLY A 238 -1.61 14.78 -23.66
C GLY A 238 -2.52 14.99 -22.46
N ASP A 239 -2.88 13.92 -21.73
CA ASP A 239 -3.71 14.01 -20.53
C ASP A 239 -2.93 13.51 -19.31
N PRO A 240 -2.44 14.41 -18.44
CA PRO A 240 -1.73 14.03 -17.21
C PRO A 240 -2.56 13.11 -16.29
N SER A 241 -3.88 13.28 -16.26
CA SER A 241 -4.77 12.46 -15.44
C SER A 241 -4.91 11.03 -15.96
N ALA A 242 -4.63 10.78 -17.24
CA ALA A 242 -4.61 9.46 -17.85
C ALA A 242 -3.19 8.91 -18.06
N SER A 243 -2.15 9.67 -17.71
CA SER A 243 -0.75 9.31 -17.93
C SER A 243 -0.22 8.44 -16.80
N PRO A 244 0.01 7.12 -17.00
CA PRO A 244 0.58 6.27 -15.96
C PRO A 244 1.97 6.75 -15.51
N THR A 245 2.77 7.35 -16.40
CA THR A 245 4.06 7.92 -16.01
C THR A 245 3.90 9.13 -15.11
N PHE A 246 3.04 10.10 -15.46
CA PHE A 246 2.84 11.28 -14.61
C PHE A 246 2.22 10.92 -13.26
N GLN A 247 1.22 10.04 -13.24
CA GLN A 247 0.66 9.54 -11.98
C GLN A 247 1.70 8.82 -11.12
N ALA A 248 2.59 8.04 -11.72
CA ALA A 248 3.70 7.42 -11.00
C ALA A 248 4.67 8.47 -10.45
N MET A 249 4.98 9.53 -11.20
CA MET A 249 5.81 10.65 -10.69
C MET A 249 5.16 11.31 -9.47
N CYS A 250 3.84 11.52 -9.47
CA CYS A 250 3.14 12.11 -8.32
C CYS A 250 3.18 11.22 -7.07
N LEU A 251 3.07 9.90 -7.22
CA LEU A 251 3.01 8.99 -6.07
C LEU A 251 4.39 8.50 -5.60
N ALA A 252 5.27 8.14 -6.53
CA ALA A 252 6.48 7.37 -6.29
C ALA A 252 7.76 8.17 -6.58
N SER A 253 7.77 9.47 -6.27
CA SER A 253 8.95 10.33 -6.35
C SER A 253 9.05 11.25 -5.12
N ARG A 254 10.11 12.06 -5.07
CA ARG A 254 10.27 13.16 -4.11
C ARG A 254 10.18 14.53 -4.78
N TYR A 255 9.43 14.62 -5.87
CA TYR A 255 9.25 15.89 -6.55
C TYR A 255 8.37 16.82 -5.71
N GLU A 256 8.88 18.02 -5.47
CA GLU A 256 8.12 19.09 -4.85
C GLU A 256 6.99 19.56 -5.78
N SER A 257 5.97 20.19 -5.20
CA SER A 257 4.81 20.72 -5.93
C SER A 257 5.17 21.52 -7.19
N GLY A 258 6.18 22.40 -7.12
CA GLY A 258 6.59 23.21 -8.27
C GLY A 258 7.18 22.40 -9.43
N GLU A 259 7.85 21.27 -9.15
CA GLU A 259 8.36 20.37 -10.20
C GLU A 259 7.22 19.51 -10.76
N LEU A 260 6.28 19.06 -9.91
CA LEU A 260 5.08 18.35 -10.38
C LEU A 260 4.21 19.23 -11.29
N ASP A 261 4.00 20.51 -10.95
CA ASP A 261 3.29 21.47 -11.79
C ASP A 261 3.97 21.65 -13.16
N ARG A 262 5.31 21.64 -13.18
CA ARG A 262 6.08 21.69 -14.42
C ARG A 262 5.91 20.42 -15.23
N LEU A 263 6.05 19.25 -14.60
CA LEU A 263 5.91 17.95 -15.25
C LEU A 263 4.49 17.74 -15.79
N GLU A 264 3.46 18.24 -15.11
CA GLU A 264 2.08 18.23 -15.56
C GLU A 264 1.94 18.95 -16.90
N ARG A 265 2.49 20.18 -17.00
CA ARG A 265 2.48 20.96 -18.25
C ARG A 265 3.24 20.25 -19.36
N LEU A 266 4.42 19.70 -19.07
CA LEU A 266 5.19 18.93 -20.05
C LEU A 266 4.42 17.70 -20.54
N CYS A 267 3.75 16.98 -19.64
CA CYS A 267 2.90 15.86 -20.00
C CYS A 267 1.75 16.31 -20.90
N ALA A 268 1.06 17.40 -20.56
CA ALA A 268 -0.06 17.92 -21.34
C ALA A 268 0.35 18.39 -22.75
N GLU A 269 1.50 19.06 -22.87
CA GLU A 269 2.08 19.49 -24.15
C GLU A 269 2.65 18.31 -24.97
N GLY A 270 3.13 17.27 -24.29
CA GLY A 270 3.77 16.12 -24.89
C GLY A 270 5.11 16.45 -25.56
N GLY A 271 5.40 15.76 -26.66
CA GLY A 271 6.59 16.01 -27.48
C GLY A 271 7.93 15.68 -26.80
N GLY A 272 9.01 16.29 -27.29
CA GLY A 272 10.38 15.96 -26.90
C GLY A 272 10.68 16.22 -25.42
N ALA A 273 10.18 17.32 -24.86
CA ALA A 273 10.40 17.65 -23.46
C ALA A 273 9.73 16.63 -22.51
N TRP A 274 8.56 16.11 -22.88
CA TRP A 274 7.94 15.00 -22.15
C TRP A 274 8.73 13.70 -22.28
N VAL A 275 9.24 13.39 -23.48
CA VAL A 275 10.11 12.22 -23.69
C VAL A 275 11.33 12.27 -22.78
N ASP A 276 11.97 13.44 -22.65
CA ASP A 276 13.14 13.61 -21.79
C ASP A 276 12.78 13.51 -20.30
N ALA A 277 11.63 14.07 -19.87
CA ALA A 277 11.13 13.93 -18.51
C ALA A 277 10.85 12.46 -18.13
N ARG A 278 10.22 11.69 -19.04
CA ARG A 278 9.99 10.25 -18.85
C ARG A 278 11.29 9.48 -18.74
N ARG A 279 12.31 9.83 -19.55
CA ARG A 279 13.63 9.20 -19.48
C ARG A 279 14.28 9.46 -18.12
N ALA A 280 14.29 10.70 -17.64
CA ALA A 280 14.86 11.06 -16.35
C ALA A 280 14.15 10.32 -15.20
N TYR A 281 12.82 10.22 -15.24
CA TYR A 281 12.08 9.46 -14.24
C TYR A 281 12.35 7.96 -14.33
N ALA A 282 12.49 7.39 -15.53
CA ALA A 282 12.86 5.99 -15.70
C ALA A 282 14.23 5.69 -15.08
N ASP A 283 15.22 6.58 -15.23
CA ASP A 283 16.53 6.44 -14.60
C ASP A 283 16.43 6.50 -13.07
N TYR A 284 15.60 7.39 -12.51
CA TYR A 284 15.30 7.40 -11.08
C TYR A 284 14.66 6.08 -10.60
N VAL A 285 13.72 5.51 -11.36
CA VAL A 285 13.11 4.21 -11.03
C VAL A 285 14.12 3.07 -11.12
N VAL A 286 15.08 3.13 -12.05
CA VAL A 286 16.20 2.19 -12.10
C VAL A 286 17.05 2.27 -10.85
N GLU A 287 17.38 3.47 -10.36
CA GLU A 287 18.12 3.63 -9.10
C GLU A 287 17.39 3.01 -7.91
N LEU A 288 16.06 3.17 -7.84
CA LEU A 288 15.24 2.49 -6.82
C LEU A 288 15.28 0.97 -6.95
N ALA A 289 15.21 0.45 -8.18
CA ALA A 289 15.29 -0.98 -8.45
C ALA A 289 16.65 -1.55 -8.03
N GLU A 290 17.74 -0.85 -8.35
CA GLU A 290 19.09 -1.24 -7.95
C GLU A 290 19.26 -1.25 -6.42
N ARG A 291 18.74 -0.23 -5.72
CA ARG A 291 18.71 -0.20 -4.25
C ARG A 291 17.96 -1.40 -3.67
N TRP A 292 16.75 -1.68 -4.17
CA TRP A 292 15.97 -2.85 -3.75
C TRP A 292 16.72 -4.16 -3.99
N GLN A 293 17.34 -4.33 -5.16
CA GLN A 293 18.08 -5.54 -5.51
C GLN A 293 19.35 -5.73 -4.68
N SER A 294 19.86 -4.65 -4.05
CA SER A 294 21.02 -4.70 -3.15
C SER A 294 20.69 -5.11 -1.71
N THR A 295 19.40 -5.12 -1.34
CA THR A 295 18.94 -5.59 0.00
C THR A 295 19.14 -7.10 0.15
N LYS A 296 19.33 -7.56 1.40
CA LYS A 296 19.71 -8.95 1.71
C LYS A 296 18.63 -9.76 2.38
#